data_AF-A0A958GEC7-F1
#
_entry.id   AF-A0A958GEC7-F1
#
_cell.length_a   1.000
_cell.length_b   1.000
_cell.length_c   1.000
_cell.angle_alpha   90.00
_cell.angle_beta   90.00
_cell.angle_gamma   90.00
#
_symmetry.space_group_name_H-M   'P 1'
#
loop_
_entity.id
_entity.type
_entity.pdbx_description
1 polymer ?
#
loop_
_entity_poly.entity_id
_entity_poly.type
_entity_poly.pdbx_seq_one_letter_code
_entity_poly.pdbx_strand_id
1 'polypeptide(L)'
;MFWSSNEYLNLCQELSELGFNPELSSGGRVARGFADLGFEEYLYLPPNNLVSLFTGDKSILPDEHRHFFFAVPSVDEMVNFAIAKGAKIKQLDFENQRTWTLNVEFSSQNYLFQDDDINLTIGKFLLTILKQ
;
A
#
# COMPACT_ATOMS: atom_id res chain seq x y z
N MET A 1 3.53 -16.99 4.94
CA MET A 1 3.30 -16.80 3.50
C MET A 1 2.61 -15.45 3.39
N PHE A 2 3.35 -14.39 3.04
CA PHE A 2 2.86 -13.01 3.12
C PHE A 2 2.23 -12.63 1.79
N TRP A 3 0.96 -13.00 1.62
CA TRP A 3 0.10 -12.31 0.67
C TRP A 3 -0.57 -11.16 1.41
N SER A 4 -0.70 -10.01 0.78
CA SER A 4 -1.46 -8.90 1.34
C SER A 4 -2.92 -9.32 1.51
N SER A 5 -3.57 -8.83 2.55
CA SER A 5 -5.01 -9.06 2.71
C SER A 5 -5.79 -8.35 1.60
N ASN A 6 -6.96 -8.88 1.22
CA ASN A 6 -7.85 -8.19 0.28
C ASN A 6 -8.27 -6.81 0.80
N GLU A 7 -8.41 -6.64 2.11
CA GLU A 7 -8.69 -5.32 2.71
C GLU A 7 -7.55 -4.34 2.40
N TYR A 8 -6.30 -4.78 2.57
CA TYR A 8 -5.16 -3.92 2.29
C TYR A 8 -4.99 -3.62 0.80
N LEU A 9 -5.26 -4.59 -0.08
CA LEU A 9 -5.19 -4.36 -1.53
C LEU A 9 -6.27 -3.40 -2.03
N ASN A 10 -7.50 -3.49 -1.49
CA ASN A 10 -8.54 -2.49 -1.74
C ASN A 10 -8.08 -1.09 -1.30
N LEU A 11 -7.48 -0.98 -0.12
CA LEU A 11 -6.94 0.28 0.39
C LEU A 11 -5.84 0.85 -0.53
N CYS A 12 -4.93 0.00 -1.02
CA CYS A 12 -3.88 0.41 -1.96
C CYS A 12 -4.46 0.93 -3.27
N GLN A 13 -5.50 0.28 -3.80
CA GLN A 13 -6.20 0.76 -4.99
C GLN A 13 -6.79 2.16 -4.75
N GLU A 14 -7.51 2.35 -3.63
CA GLU A 14 -8.10 3.65 -3.29
C GLU A 14 -7.03 4.74 -3.12
N LEU A 15 -5.90 4.42 -2.48
CA LEU A 15 -4.77 5.33 -2.36
C LEU A 15 -4.19 5.72 -3.73
N SER A 16 -4.08 4.79 -4.67
CA SER A 16 -3.61 5.05 -6.04
C SER A 16 -4.55 5.97 -6.79
N GLU A 17 -5.87 5.75 -6.67
CA GLU A 17 -6.91 6.62 -7.25
C GLU A 17 -6.86 8.06 -6.70
N LEU A 18 -6.43 8.22 -5.44
CA LEU A 18 -6.18 9.51 -4.80
C LEU A 18 -4.77 10.09 -5.05
N GLY A 19 -3.99 9.46 -5.93
CA GLY A 19 -2.70 9.97 -6.40
C GLY A 19 -1.48 9.51 -5.61
N PHE A 20 -1.62 8.58 -4.66
CA PHE A 20 -0.46 7.93 -4.04
C PHE A 20 0.09 6.82 -4.93
N ASN A 21 1.08 7.19 -5.74
CA ASN A 21 1.73 6.31 -6.71
C ASN A 21 3.23 6.22 -6.40
N PRO A 22 3.64 5.37 -5.43
CA PRO A 22 5.05 5.15 -5.15
C PRO A 22 5.77 4.63 -6.40
N GLU A 23 7.06 4.96 -6.52
CA GLU A 23 7.86 4.58 -7.69
C GLU A 23 8.04 3.06 -7.76
N LEU A 24 7.73 2.48 -8.92
CA LEU A 24 7.94 1.05 -9.15
C LEU A 24 9.42 0.75 -9.41
N SER A 25 10.11 0.32 -8.36
CA SER A 25 11.50 -0.13 -8.42
C SER A 25 11.61 -1.65 -8.65
N SER A 26 12.80 -2.14 -8.97
CA SER A 26 13.05 -3.57 -9.17
C SER A 26 12.72 -4.37 -7.92
N GLY A 27 11.86 -5.38 -8.05
CA GLY A 27 11.36 -6.16 -6.91
C GLY A 27 10.20 -5.49 -6.17
N GLY A 28 9.76 -4.31 -6.60
CA GLY A 28 8.54 -3.68 -6.12
C GLY A 28 7.31 -4.55 -6.39
N ARG A 29 6.25 -4.35 -5.61
CA ARG A 29 5.00 -5.09 -5.74
C ARG A 29 3.94 -4.25 -6.43
N VAL A 30 3.20 -4.89 -7.32
CA VAL A 30 1.99 -4.32 -7.93
C VAL A 30 0.85 -5.30 -7.78
N ALA A 31 -0.38 -4.80 -7.79
CA ALA A 31 -1.56 -5.63 -7.81
C ALA A 31 -2.56 -5.14 -8.85
N ARG A 32 -3.46 -6.05 -9.23
CA ARG A 32 -4.58 -5.79 -10.13
C ARG A 32 -5.84 -6.43 -9.57
N GLY A 33 -6.94 -5.69 -9.63
CA GLY A 33 -8.26 -6.20 -9.29
C GLY A 33 -8.88 -7.05 -10.40
N PHE A 34 -9.59 -8.11 -10.01
CA PHE A 34 -10.39 -9.00 -10.85
C PHE A 34 -11.80 -9.07 -10.28
N ALA A 35 -12.82 -8.84 -11.12
CA ALA A 35 -14.21 -8.71 -10.70
C ALA A 35 -14.72 -9.88 -9.83
N ASP A 36 -14.29 -11.11 -10.12
CA ASP A 36 -14.79 -12.32 -9.45
C ASP A 36 -13.76 -12.96 -8.49
N LEU A 37 -12.48 -12.59 -8.58
CA LEU A 37 -11.37 -13.27 -7.90
C LEU A 37 -10.66 -12.40 -6.85
N GLY A 38 -11.07 -11.14 -6.68
CA GLY A 38 -10.44 -10.20 -5.76
C GLY A 38 -9.22 -9.56 -6.41
N PHE A 39 -8.03 -9.88 -5.92
CA PHE A 39 -6.79 -9.28 -6.41
C PHE A 39 -5.74 -10.34 -6.72
N GLU A 40 -4.90 -10.05 -7.71
CA GLU A 40 -3.64 -10.76 -7.89
C GLU A 40 -2.47 -9.80 -7.69
N GLU A 41 -1.46 -10.29 -6.99
CA GLU A 41 -0.23 -9.55 -6.72
C GLU A 41 0.93 -10.09 -7.56
N TYR A 42 1.80 -9.18 -7.98
CA TYR A 42 2.93 -9.46 -8.83
C TYR A 42 4.19 -8.77 -8.31
N LEU A 43 5.34 -9.40 -8.51
CA LEU A 43 6.63 -8.74 -8.44
C LEU A 43 6.95 -8.09 -9.77
N TYR A 44 7.34 -6.82 -9.71
CA TYR A 44 7.81 -6.08 -10.87
C TYR A 44 9.29 -6.31 -11.11
N LEU A 45 9.61 -6.73 -12.34
CA LEU A 45 10.96 -6.95 -12.84
C LEU A 45 11.19 -6.03 -14.04
N PRO A 46 12.03 -4.99 -13.92
CA PRO A 46 12.27 -4.05 -15.00
C PRO A 46 12.75 -4.72 -16.29
N PRO A 47 12.44 -4.14 -17.46
CA PRO A 47 11.70 -2.88 -17.65
C PRO A 47 10.16 -3.04 -17.68
N ASN A 48 9.64 -4.26 -17.79
CA ASN A 48 8.22 -4.50 -18.03
C ASN A 48 7.77 -5.93 -17.71
N ASN A 49 8.54 -6.71 -16.96
CA ASN A 49 8.14 -8.08 -16.61
C ASN A 49 7.41 -8.10 -15.26
N LEU A 50 6.48 -9.02 -15.14
CA LEU A 50 5.78 -9.33 -13.90
C LEU A 50 5.93 -10.81 -13.59
N VAL A 51 5.98 -11.13 -12.29
CA VAL A 51 5.92 -12.51 -11.80
C VAL A 51 4.77 -12.60 -10.83
N SER A 52 3.78 -13.45 -11.11
CA SER A 52 2.68 -13.70 -10.19
C SER A 52 3.23 -14.23 -8.86
N LEU A 53 2.86 -13.61 -7.74
CA LEU A 53 3.20 -14.10 -6.41
C LEU A 53 2.38 -15.33 -6.00
N PHE A 54 1.33 -15.65 -6.77
CA PHE A 54 0.48 -16.82 -6.55
C PHE A 54 0.93 -18.01 -7.39
N THR A 55 1.08 -17.85 -8.71
CA THR A 55 1.41 -18.96 -9.61
C THR A 55 2.89 -19.07 -9.96
N GLY A 56 3.67 -17.98 -9.79
CA GLY A 56 5.03 -17.88 -10.29
C GLY A 56 5.13 -17.63 -11.81
N ASP A 57 3.99 -17.49 -12.49
CA ASP A 57 3.97 -17.25 -13.94
C ASP A 57 4.58 -15.90 -14.28
N LYS A 58 5.30 -15.88 -15.40
CA LYS A 58 5.90 -14.67 -15.95
C LYS A 58 4.98 -14.07 -17.00
N SER A 59 4.72 -12.78 -16.89
CA SER A 59 4.01 -12.01 -17.90
C SER A 59 4.75 -10.73 -18.21
N ILE A 60 4.39 -10.12 -19.34
CA ILE A 60 4.83 -8.78 -19.69
C ILE A 60 3.72 -7.83 -19.24
N LEU A 61 4.07 -6.66 -18.72
CA LEU A 61 3.22 -5.52 -18.45
C LEU A 61 3.34 -4.55 -19.63
N PRO A 62 2.44 -4.64 -20.63
CA PRO A 62 2.43 -3.70 -21.73
C PRO A 62 2.05 -2.31 -21.20
N ASP A 63 2.56 -1.26 -21.84
CA ASP A 63 2.29 0.11 -21.41
C ASP A 63 0.78 0.43 -21.44
N GLU A 64 0.05 -0.14 -22.40
CA GLU A 64 -1.42 -0.03 -22.51
C GLU A 64 -2.16 -0.61 -21.30
N HIS A 65 -1.59 -1.56 -20.56
CA HIS A 65 -2.25 -2.18 -19.41
C HIS A 65 -1.80 -1.61 -18.07
N ARG A 66 -0.80 -0.72 -18.03
CA ARG A 66 -0.26 -0.17 -16.76
C ARG A 66 -1.32 0.46 -15.87
N HIS A 67 -2.33 1.08 -16.46
CA HIS A 67 -3.43 1.72 -15.74
C HIS A 67 -4.35 0.76 -14.98
N PHE A 68 -4.30 -0.55 -15.25
CA PHE A 68 -5.03 -1.57 -14.48
C PHE A 68 -4.30 -2.02 -13.21
N PHE A 69 -3.04 -1.60 -13.05
CA PHE A 69 -2.20 -1.98 -11.92
C PHE A 69 -2.01 -0.80 -10.99
N PHE A 70 -1.98 -1.10 -9.70
CA PHE A 70 -1.60 -0.16 -8.65
C PHE A 70 -0.42 -0.72 -7.86
N ALA A 71 0.40 0.16 -7.30
CA ALA A 71 1.52 -0.25 -6.47
C ALA A 71 1.02 -0.79 -5.12
N VAL A 72 1.71 -1.80 -4.59
CA VAL A 72 1.52 -2.29 -3.22
C VAL A 72 2.71 -1.79 -2.40
N PRO A 73 2.57 -0.66 -1.68
CA PRO A 73 3.67 0.00 -1.00
C PRO A 73 4.17 -0.80 0.20
N SER A 74 5.44 -0.62 0.52
CA SER A 74 6.00 -1.00 1.82
C SER A 74 5.58 -0.01 2.92
N VAL A 75 5.72 -0.44 4.16
CA VAL A 75 5.56 0.43 5.35
C VAL A 75 6.44 1.67 5.25
N ASP A 76 7.70 1.51 4.82
CA ASP A 76 8.65 2.60 4.70
C ASP A 76 8.21 3.63 3.66
N GLU A 77 7.71 3.20 2.50
CA GLU A 77 7.18 4.09 1.47
C GLU A 77 5.97 4.87 1.97
N MET A 78 5.05 4.21 2.69
CA MET A 78 3.89 4.86 3.28
C MET A 78 4.26 5.89 4.33
N VAL A 79 5.20 5.56 5.23
CA VAL A 79 5.71 6.46 6.27
C VAL A 79 6.43 7.66 5.65
N ASN A 80 7.32 7.42 4.68
CA ASN A 80 8.05 8.49 4.01
C ASN A 80 7.10 9.45 3.29
N PHE A 81 6.06 8.92 2.64
CA PHE A 81 5.03 9.74 2.00
C PHE A 81 4.24 10.58 3.01
N ALA A 82 3.81 9.99 4.13
CA ALA A 82 3.15 10.70 5.22
C ALA A 82 4.00 11.88 5.75
N ILE A 83 5.28 11.62 6.02
CA ILE A 83 6.23 12.63 6.50
C ILE A 83 6.41 13.73 5.46
N ALA A 84 6.56 13.38 4.19
CA ALA A 84 6.68 14.34 3.09
C ALA A 84 5.43 15.23 2.94
N LYS A 85 4.24 14.74 3.32
CA LYS A 85 3.01 15.53 3.39
C LYS A 85 2.94 16.46 4.62
N GLY A 86 3.85 16.33 5.58
CA GLY A 86 3.91 17.13 6.79
C GLY A 86 3.37 16.44 8.04
N ALA A 87 3.13 15.12 7.98
CA ALA A 87 2.75 14.35 9.17
C ALA A 87 3.93 14.21 10.14
N LYS A 88 3.64 14.26 11.44
CA LYS A 88 4.60 13.97 12.51
C LYS A 88 4.15 12.72 13.25
N ILE A 89 4.80 11.59 12.96
CA ILE A 89 4.53 10.33 13.65
C ILE A 89 5.05 10.45 15.08
N LYS A 90 4.15 10.37 16.06
CA LYS A 90 4.48 10.46 17.49
C LYS A 90 4.76 9.08 18.07
N GLN A 91 4.03 8.08 17.60
CA GLN A 91 4.08 6.72 18.12
C GLN A 91 3.67 5.74 17.01
N LEU A 92 4.41 4.64 16.89
CA LEU A 92 4.05 3.48 16.05
C LEU A 92 4.50 2.22 16.79
N ASP A 93 3.56 1.56 17.45
CA ASP A 93 3.86 0.44 18.35
C ASP A 93 2.99 -0.79 18.04
N PHE A 94 3.54 -1.97 18.31
CA PHE A 94 2.80 -3.24 18.28
C PHE A 94 2.37 -3.61 19.70
N GLU A 95 1.20 -3.13 20.09
CA GLU A 95 0.64 -3.32 21.42
C GLU A 95 0.17 -4.76 21.64
N ASN A 96 0.55 -5.32 22.79
CA ASN A 96 0.12 -6.63 23.27
C ASN A 96 0.34 -7.78 22.26
N GLN A 97 1.29 -7.61 21.34
CA GLN A 97 1.59 -8.56 20.25
C GLN A 97 0.39 -8.88 19.35
N ARG A 98 -0.58 -7.98 19.26
CA ARG A 98 -1.80 -8.20 18.46
C ARG A 98 -2.14 -7.02 17.57
N THR A 99 -2.01 -5.80 18.10
CA THR A 99 -2.59 -4.63 17.45
C THR A 99 -1.52 -3.56 17.25
N TRP A 100 -1.42 -3.07 16.03
CA TRP A 100 -0.62 -1.91 15.68
C TRP A 100 -1.37 -0.64 16.04
N THR A 101 -0.69 0.28 16.72
CA THR A 101 -1.22 1.60 17.07
C THR A 101 -0.34 2.67 16.44
N LEU A 102 -0.96 3.58 15.68
CA LEU A 102 -0.31 4.75 15.09
C LEU A 102 -0.91 6.03 15.67
N ASN A 103 -0.08 6.82 16.34
CA ASN A 103 -0.40 8.18 16.78
C ASN A 103 0.36 9.19 15.93
N VAL A 104 -0.36 10.08 15.26
CA VAL A 104 0.21 11.01 14.29
C VAL A 104 -0.44 12.38 14.38
N GLU A 105 0.38 13.43 14.32
CA GLU A 105 -0.05 14.82 14.23
C GLU A 105 0.01 15.28 12.76
N PHE A 106 -1.09 15.80 12.24
CA PHE A 106 -1.18 16.38 10.89
C PHE A 106 -2.13 17.58 10.90
N SER A 107 -1.74 18.69 10.27
CA SER A 107 -2.53 19.93 10.22
C SER A 107 -3.03 20.42 11.60
N SER A 108 -2.18 20.30 12.63
CA SER A 108 -2.50 20.63 14.04
C SER A 108 -3.60 19.76 14.68
N GLN A 109 -3.99 18.65 14.06
CA GLN A 109 -4.90 17.64 14.61
C GLN A 109 -4.12 16.37 14.92
N ASN A 110 -4.52 15.67 15.99
CA ASN A 110 -3.98 14.36 16.32
C ASN A 110 -4.94 13.27 15.83
N TYR A 111 -4.38 12.24 15.21
CA TYR A 111 -5.10 11.07 14.74
C TYR A 111 -4.55 9.83 15.43
N LEU A 112 -5.45 8.91 15.74
CA LEU A 112 -5.14 7.60 16.32
C LEU A 112 -5.76 6.53 15.42
N PHE A 113 -4.92 5.63 14.90
CA PHE A 113 -5.33 4.48 14.12
C PHE A 113 -4.90 3.20 14.85
N GLN A 114 -5.76 2.20 14.83
CA GLN A 114 -5.50 0.88 15.41
C GLN A 114 -6.02 -0.20 14.48
N ASP A 115 -5.16 -1.19 14.20
CA ASP A 115 -5.50 -2.34 13.38
C ASP A 115 -4.58 -3.53 13.72
N ASP A 116 -4.95 -4.74 13.35
CA ASP A 116 -4.10 -5.92 13.56
C ASP A 116 -3.00 -6.03 12.47
N ASP A 117 -3.10 -5.23 11.41
CA ASP A 117 -2.10 -5.10 10.35
C ASP A 117 -1.50 -3.67 10.31
N ILE A 118 -0.17 -3.58 10.36
CA ILE A 118 0.56 -2.31 10.23
C ILE A 118 0.26 -1.59 8.92
N ASN A 119 0.07 -2.36 7.84
CA ASN A 119 -0.19 -1.81 6.51
C ASN A 119 -1.55 -1.13 6.44
N LEU A 120 -2.57 -1.74 7.06
CA LEU A 120 -3.89 -1.14 7.20
C LEU A 120 -3.84 0.08 8.10
N THR A 121 -3.13 -0.01 9.23
CA THR A 121 -2.99 1.08 10.20
C THR A 121 -2.44 2.35 9.54
N ILE A 122 -1.33 2.24 8.80
CA ILE A 122 -0.70 3.37 8.14
C ILE A 122 -1.49 3.78 6.89
N GLY A 123 -2.00 2.83 6.11
CA GLY A 123 -2.77 3.14 4.91
C GLY A 123 -4.07 3.89 5.20
N LYS A 124 -4.78 3.57 6.30
CA LYS A 124 -5.99 4.29 6.75
C LYS A 124 -5.67 5.74 7.11
N PHE A 125 -4.49 5.99 7.67
CA PHE A 125 -4.02 7.36 7.87
C PHE A 125 -3.74 8.07 6.55
N LEU A 126 -3.02 7.43 5.61
CA LEU A 126 -2.77 8.00 4.29
C LEU A 126 -4.06 8.36 3.56
N LEU A 127 -5.08 7.49 3.65
CA LEU A 127 -6.38 7.74 3.07
C LEU A 127 -7.04 8.98 3.66
N THR A 128 -6.91 9.17 4.98
CA THR A 128 -7.46 10.32 5.69
C THR A 128 -6.84 11.64 5.21
N ILE A 129 -5.52 11.69 4.99
CA ILE A 129 -4.85 12.92 4.57
C ILE A 129 -5.01 13.21 3.08
N LEU A 130 -5.21 12.18 2.23
CA LEU A 130 -5.41 12.36 0.79
C LEU A 130 -6.83 12.81 0.42
N LYS A 131 -7.80 12.61 1.31
CA LYS A 131 -9.20 13.05 1.15
C LYS A 131 -9.45 14.50 1.61
N GLN A 132 -8.48 15.15 2.24
CA GLN A 132 -8.55 16.55 2.68
C GLN A 132 -8.09 17.50 1.58
#